data_AF-A0A9D0YUJ7-F1
#
_entry.id   AF-A0A9D0YUJ7-F1
#
_cell.length_a   1.000
_cell.length_b   1.000
_cell.length_c   1.000
_cell.angle_alpha   90.00
_cell.angle_beta   90.00
_cell.angle_gamma   90.00
#
_symmetry.space_group_name_H-M   'P 1'
#
loop_
_entity.id
_entity.type
_entity.pdbx_description
1 polymer ?
#
loop_
_entity_poly.entity_id
_entity_poly.type
_entity_poly.pdbx_seq_one_letter_code
_entity_poly.pdbx_strand_id
1 'polypeptide(L)'
;MMTLRMLAECTGLTEKTLRNYMRMGLLRGEKSRGKWQFPPEALEALLTHPYTRPSIRRQGRILVEDFLQGARGGERACVVLDLCLAAPEDGARLRRALVESVNRSVPPVRMVYEQDAAQARVFLSGDAQTVQACLAACRARCDG
;
A
#
# COMPACT_ATOMS: atom_id res chain seq x y z
N MET A 1 12.88 0.84 6.35
CA MET A 1 12.43 -0.55 6.21
C MET A 1 11.21 -0.75 7.08
N MET A 2 10.26 -1.54 6.63
CA MET A 2 9.03 -1.89 7.36
C MET A 2 9.24 -3.15 8.20
N THR A 3 8.56 -3.22 9.34
CA THR A 3 8.41 -4.49 10.07
C THR A 3 7.28 -5.32 9.47
N LEU A 4 7.21 -6.61 9.83
CA LEU A 4 6.07 -7.46 9.43
C LEU A 4 4.72 -6.88 9.88
N ARG A 5 4.68 -6.30 11.09
CA ARG A 5 3.50 -5.63 11.64
C ARG A 5 3.10 -4.42 10.80
N MET A 6 4.06 -3.57 10.43
CA MET A 6 3.79 -2.43 9.56
C MET A 6 3.28 -2.88 8.19
N LEU A 7 3.85 -3.94 7.60
CA LEU A 7 3.31 -4.50 6.35
C LEU A 7 1.87 -5.00 6.51
N ALA A 8 1.55 -5.65 7.63
CA ALA A 8 0.19 -6.09 7.91
C ALA A 8 -0.79 -4.91 8.04
N GLU A 9 -0.38 -3.86 8.75
CA GLU A 9 -1.14 -2.61 8.89
C GLU A 9 -1.32 -1.94 7.52
N CYS A 10 -0.25 -1.70 6.76
CA CYS A 10 -0.29 -1.02 5.47
C CYS A 10 -1.10 -1.80 4.42
N THR A 11 -0.96 -3.12 4.33
CA THR A 11 -1.63 -3.91 3.28
C THR A 11 -3.03 -4.39 3.66
N GLY A 12 -3.36 -4.38 4.96
CA GLY A 12 -4.55 -5.03 5.50
C GLY A 12 -4.49 -6.56 5.54
N LEU A 13 -3.39 -7.17 5.10
CA LEU A 13 -3.19 -8.62 5.21
C LEU A 13 -2.80 -9.00 6.64
N THR A 14 -3.20 -10.19 7.08
CA THR A 14 -2.78 -10.70 8.40
C THR A 14 -1.30 -11.06 8.39
N GLU A 15 -0.63 -10.99 9.56
CA GLU A 15 0.75 -11.50 9.70
C GLU A 15 0.86 -12.98 9.29
N LYS A 16 -0.18 -13.78 9.53
CA LYS A 16 -0.23 -15.19 9.10
C LYS A 16 -0.13 -15.31 7.58
N THR A 17 -0.89 -14.50 6.85
CA THR A 17 -0.85 -14.44 5.38
C THR A 17 0.53 -14.00 4.89
N LEU A 18 1.10 -12.95 5.49
CA LEU A 18 2.42 -12.45 5.12
C LEU A 18 3.53 -13.48 5.38
N ARG A 19 3.49 -14.19 6.52
CA ARG A 19 4.43 -15.29 6.81
C ARG A 19 4.30 -16.43 5.81
N ASN A 20 3.08 -16.73 5.35
CA ASN A 20 2.90 -17.71 4.28
C ASN A 20 3.54 -17.23 2.97
N TYR A 21 3.39 -15.96 2.60
CA TYR A 21 4.06 -15.38 1.42
C TYR A 21 5.58 -15.39 1.55
N MET A 22 6.13 -15.19 2.75
CA MET A 22 7.57 -15.35 2.99
C MET A 22 8.02 -16.79 2.73
N ARG A 23 7.29 -17.79 3.24
CA ARG A 23 7.60 -19.22 3.03
C ARG A 23 7.53 -19.61 1.55
N MET A 24 6.64 -18.98 0.79
CA MET A 24 6.49 -19.18 -0.65
C MET A 24 7.51 -18.39 -1.49
N GLY A 25 8.38 -17.57 -0.87
CA GLY A 25 9.35 -16.74 -1.58
C GLY A 25 8.75 -15.50 -2.27
N LEU A 26 7.46 -15.22 -2.03
CA LEU A 26 6.70 -14.09 -2.61
C LEU A 26 6.95 -12.77 -1.86
N LEU A 27 7.34 -12.85 -0.59
CA LEU A 27 7.69 -11.70 0.23
C LEU A 27 9.11 -11.89 0.78
N ARG A 28 10.06 -11.09 0.27
CA ARG A 28 11.46 -11.14 0.67
C ARG A 28 11.76 -10.01 1.64
N GLY A 29 12.39 -10.37 2.75
CA GLY A 29 12.91 -9.42 3.72
C GLY A 29 14.22 -9.95 4.28
N GLU A 30 14.81 -9.19 5.18
CA GLU A 30 16.01 -9.57 5.92
C GLU A 30 15.71 -9.67 7.41
N LYS A 31 16.41 -10.58 8.09
CA LYS A 31 16.30 -10.70 9.54
C LYS A 31 17.44 -9.93 10.19
N SER A 32 17.12 -8.80 10.81
CA SER A 32 18.09 -7.94 11.49
C SER A 32 17.71 -7.79 12.96
N ARG A 33 18.66 -8.08 13.87
CA ARG A 33 18.47 -8.09 15.33
C ARG A 33 17.23 -8.88 15.78
N GLY A 34 17.04 -10.06 15.21
CA GLY A 34 15.92 -10.96 15.54
C GLY A 34 14.55 -10.55 14.97
N LYS A 35 14.43 -9.40 14.30
CA LYS A 35 13.20 -8.91 13.70
C LYS A 35 13.29 -8.94 12.18
N TRP A 36 12.19 -9.30 11.53
CA TRP A 36 12.08 -9.19 10.07
C TRP A 36 11.90 -7.74 9.66
N GLN A 37 12.70 -7.32 8.69
CA GLN A 37 12.66 -6.01 8.07
C GLN A 37 12.47 -6.19 6.56
N PHE A 38 11.61 -5.37 5.99
CA PHE A 38 11.22 -5.43 4.59
C PHE A 38 11.53 -4.09 3.94
N PRO A 39 12.33 -4.08 2.87
CA PRO A 39 12.59 -2.85 2.14
C PRO A 39 11.33 -2.46 1.33
N PRO A 40 11.20 -1.19 0.88
CA PRO A 40 10.03 -0.73 0.12
C PRO A 40 9.71 -1.62 -1.10
N GLU A 41 10.73 -2.12 -1.79
CA GLU A 41 10.64 -2.99 -2.97
C GLU A 41 9.89 -4.30 -2.65
N ALA A 42 9.93 -4.77 -1.40
CA ALA A 42 9.19 -5.95 -0.97
C ALA A 42 7.67 -5.70 -0.97
N LEU A 43 7.24 -4.49 -0.59
CA LEU A 43 5.85 -4.09 -0.71
C LEU A 43 5.46 -3.90 -2.17
N GLU A 44 6.32 -3.27 -2.98
CA GLU A 44 6.07 -3.11 -4.42
C GLU A 44 5.88 -4.46 -5.12
N ALA A 45 6.72 -5.45 -4.80
CA ALA A 45 6.61 -6.82 -5.30
C ALA A 45 5.27 -7.47 -4.90
N LEU A 46 4.82 -7.28 -3.65
CA LEU A 46 3.52 -7.80 -3.22
C LEU A 46 2.35 -7.21 -4.02
N LEU A 47 2.37 -5.91 -4.30
CA LEU A 47 1.30 -5.22 -5.04
C LEU A 47 1.19 -5.69 -6.50
N THR A 48 2.32 -6.10 -7.09
CA THR A 48 2.42 -6.42 -8.52
C THR A 48 2.39 -7.91 -8.82
N HIS A 49 2.73 -8.76 -7.85
CA HIS A 49 2.86 -10.20 -8.10
C HIS A 49 1.48 -10.86 -8.38
N PRO A 50 1.33 -11.65 -9.47
CA PRO A 50 0.04 -12.21 -9.89
C PRO A 50 -0.67 -13.04 -8.82
N TYR A 51 0.09 -13.75 -7.99
CA TYR A 51 -0.46 -14.58 -6.91
C TYR A 51 -1.03 -13.78 -5.72
N THR A 52 -0.42 -12.64 -5.37
CA THR A 52 -0.78 -11.85 -4.17
C THR A 52 -1.74 -10.72 -4.51
N ARG A 53 -1.69 -10.21 -5.74
CA ARG A 53 -2.51 -9.12 -6.24
C ARG A 53 -4.02 -9.34 -5.97
N PRO A 54 -4.64 -10.51 -6.20
CA PRO A 54 -6.07 -10.70 -5.92
C PRO A 54 -6.43 -10.50 -4.44
N SER A 55 -5.58 -10.97 -3.52
CA SER A 55 -5.81 -10.79 -2.08
C SER A 55 -5.69 -9.35 -1.65
N ILE A 56 -4.73 -8.61 -2.22
CA ILE A 56 -4.54 -7.18 -1.97
C ILE A 56 -5.69 -6.36 -2.55
N ARG A 57 -6.12 -6.67 -3.78
CA ARG A 57 -7.24 -5.99 -4.45
C ARG A 57 -8.52 -6.06 -3.61
N ARG A 58 -8.80 -7.22 -3.00
CA ARG A 58 -9.93 -7.39 -2.10
C ARG A 58 -9.90 -6.41 -0.91
N GLN A 59 -8.72 -6.02 -0.43
CA GLN A 59 -8.58 -5.09 0.69
C GLN A 59 -9.07 -3.68 0.36
N GLY A 60 -9.12 -3.27 -0.92
CA GLY A 60 -9.53 -1.91 -1.29
C GLY A 60 -10.98 -1.64 -0.89
N ARG A 61 -11.87 -2.59 -1.22
CA ARG A 61 -13.28 -2.52 -0.83
C ARG A 61 -13.48 -2.63 0.68
N ILE A 62 -12.76 -3.55 1.34
CA ILE A 62 -12.78 -3.70 2.80
C ILE A 62 -12.35 -2.40 3.47
N LEU A 63 -11.32 -1.74 2.97
CA LEU A 63 -10.79 -0.49 3.52
C LEU A 63 -11.82 0.65 3.47
N VAL A 64 -12.59 0.75 2.38
CA VAL A 64 -13.69 1.73 2.26
C VAL A 64 -14.85 1.37 3.18
N GLU A 65 -15.25 0.10 3.21
CA GLU A 65 -16.32 -0.39 4.08
C GLU A 65 -15.98 -0.18 5.57
N ASP A 66 -14.75 -0.53 5.98
CA ASP A 66 -14.21 -0.30 7.34
C ASP A 66 -14.27 1.20 7.72
N PHE A 67 -13.93 2.10 6.78
CA PHE A 67 -13.97 3.53 7.02
C PHE A 67 -15.41 4.04 7.20
N LEU A 68 -16.34 3.60 6.34
CA LEU A 68 -17.75 3.97 6.39
C LEU A 68 -18.47 3.42 7.62
N GLN A 69 -18.09 2.22 8.08
CA GLN A 69 -18.62 1.63 9.32
C GLN A 69 -18.17 2.36 10.58
N GLY A 70 -17.20 3.29 10.45
CA GLY A 70 -16.82 4.23 11.49
C GLY A 70 -15.83 3.66 12.49
N ALA A 71 -14.57 4.08 12.37
CA ALA A 71 -13.61 3.95 13.46
C ALA A 71 -13.77 5.13 14.44
N ARG A 72 -13.75 4.83 15.75
CA ARG A 72 -13.76 5.85 16.81
C ARG A 72 -12.41 6.57 16.89
N GLY A 73 -12.44 7.91 16.90
CA GLY A 73 -11.35 8.78 17.35
C GLY A 73 -10.47 9.40 16.25
N GLY A 74 -10.18 10.70 16.44
CA GLY A 74 -9.28 11.51 15.60
C GLY A 74 -9.86 11.95 14.25
N GLU A 75 -9.18 12.88 13.58
CA GLU A 75 -9.47 13.26 12.20
C GLU A 75 -8.89 12.19 11.26
N ARG A 76 -9.72 11.64 10.37
CA ARG A 76 -9.35 10.54 9.48
C ARG A 76 -9.77 10.81 8.06
N ALA A 77 -9.01 10.29 7.12
CA ALA A 77 -9.34 10.35 5.71
C ALA A 77 -9.31 8.96 5.08
N CYS A 78 -10.21 8.75 4.13
CA CYS A 78 -10.18 7.64 3.20
C CYS A 78 -10.30 8.21 1.79
N VAL A 79 -9.34 7.89 0.94
CA VAL A 79 -9.24 8.43 -0.42
C VAL A 79 -9.22 7.26 -1.39
N VAL A 80 -10.05 7.36 -2.42
CA VAL A 80 -9.99 6.51 -3.61
C VAL A 80 -9.66 7.41 -4.79
N LEU A 81 -8.57 7.12 -5.49
CA LEU A 81 -8.15 7.83 -6.69
C LEU A 81 -8.21 6.88 -7.87
N ASP A 82 -8.90 7.31 -8.93
CA ASP A 82 -8.80 6.73 -10.26
C ASP A 82 -7.89 7.62 -11.12
N LEU A 83 -6.88 7.01 -11.72
CA LEU A 83 -5.83 7.68 -12.47
C LEU A 83 -5.69 7.02 -13.83
N CYS A 84 -5.75 7.82 -14.89
CA CYS A 84 -5.39 7.38 -16.24
C CYS A 84 -3.86 7.32 -16.35
N LEU A 85 -3.33 6.22 -16.89
CA LEU A 85 -1.92 6.06 -17.19
C LEU A 85 -1.72 6.30 -18.68
N ALA A 86 -0.93 7.31 -19.05
CA ALA A 86 -0.60 7.60 -20.44
C ALA A 86 0.39 6.58 -21.01
N ALA A 87 1.32 6.10 -20.16
CA ALA A 87 2.27 5.05 -20.48
C ALA A 87 2.37 4.01 -19.34
N PRO A 88 2.76 2.76 -19.64
CA PRO A 88 2.98 1.73 -18.60
C PRO A 88 3.98 2.15 -17.51
N GLU A 89 4.95 2.99 -17.87
CA GLU A 89 5.96 3.53 -16.95
C GLU A 89 5.37 4.44 -15.88
N ASP A 90 4.25 5.13 -16.18
CA ASP A 90 3.55 5.99 -15.21
C ASP A 90 3.04 5.17 -14.03
N GLY A 91 2.52 3.97 -14.29
CA GLY A 91 2.07 3.06 -13.24
C GLY A 91 3.21 2.65 -12.32
N ALA A 92 4.40 2.38 -12.87
CA ALA A 92 5.58 2.07 -12.08
C ALA A 92 6.08 3.26 -11.26
N ARG A 93 6.14 4.46 -11.86
CA ARG A 93 6.51 5.71 -11.16
C ARG A 93 5.56 6.02 -10.01
N LEU A 94 4.25 5.98 -10.27
CA LEU A 94 3.19 6.20 -9.28
C LEU A 94 3.31 5.22 -8.12
N ARG A 95 3.40 3.91 -8.44
CA ARG A 95 3.48 2.85 -7.42
C ARG A 95 4.72 3.01 -6.54
N ARG A 96 5.88 3.30 -7.13
CA ARG A 96 7.12 3.53 -6.37
C ARG A 96 6.99 4.74 -5.44
N ALA A 97 6.51 5.87 -5.95
CA ALA A 97 6.30 7.08 -5.16
C ALA A 97 5.33 6.83 -3.99
N LEU A 98 4.25 6.08 -4.23
CA LEU A 98 3.29 5.70 -3.21
C LEU A 98 3.91 4.81 -2.13
N VAL A 99 4.60 3.74 -2.54
CA VAL A 99 5.25 2.78 -1.63
C VAL A 99 6.31 3.48 -0.76
N GLU A 100 7.09 4.38 -1.35
CA GLU A 100 8.06 5.19 -0.61
C GLU A 100 7.38 6.10 0.41
N SER A 101 6.30 6.76 0.03
CA SER A 101 5.55 7.64 0.93
C SER A 101 4.95 6.88 2.10
N VAL A 102 4.32 5.73 1.83
CA VAL A 102 3.72 4.88 2.86
C VAL A 102 4.80 4.28 3.78
N ASN A 103 5.94 3.85 3.24
CA ASN A 103 7.04 3.34 4.06
C ASN A 103 7.60 4.40 5.04
N ARG A 104 7.48 5.70 4.71
CA ARG A 104 7.88 6.81 5.61
C ARG A 104 6.74 7.33 6.50
N SER A 105 5.51 6.87 6.29
CA SER A 105 4.34 7.37 7.00
C SER A 105 4.36 6.99 8.48
N VAL A 106 4.10 7.98 9.34
CA VAL A 106 3.93 7.80 10.78
C VAL A 106 2.78 8.73 11.22
N PRO A 107 1.65 8.19 11.73
CA PRO A 107 1.32 6.77 11.85
C PRO A 107 1.19 6.06 10.48
N PRO A 108 1.21 4.71 10.43
CA PRO A 108 1.10 3.97 9.17
C PRO A 108 -0.22 4.23 8.41
N VAL A 109 -0.13 4.37 7.09
CA VAL A 109 -1.28 4.47 6.19
C VAL A 109 -1.61 3.11 5.59
N ARG A 110 -2.89 2.71 5.64
CA ARG A 110 -3.37 1.54 4.88
C ARG A 110 -3.45 1.94 3.41
N MET A 111 -2.91 1.09 2.54
CA MET A 111 -2.90 1.31 1.10
C MET A 111 -3.30 0.06 0.32
N VAL A 112 -3.99 0.30 -0.80
CA VAL A 112 -4.22 -0.70 -1.83
C VAL A 112 -3.93 -0.06 -3.19
N TYR A 113 -3.21 -0.78 -4.03
CA TYR A 113 -2.89 -0.35 -5.38
C TYR A 113 -3.42 -1.39 -6.37
N GLU A 114 -4.21 -0.93 -7.32
CA GLU A 114 -4.73 -1.72 -8.43
C GLU A 114 -4.29 -1.07 -9.73
N GLN A 115 -3.90 -1.87 -10.70
CA GLN A 115 -3.53 -1.36 -12.02
C GLN A 115 -3.98 -2.33 -13.11
N ASP A 116 -4.67 -1.82 -14.13
CA ASP A 116 -4.81 -2.49 -15.42
C ASP A 116 -3.92 -1.80 -16.48
N ALA A 117 -4.15 -2.06 -17.76
CA ALA A 117 -3.27 -1.55 -18.82
C ALA A 117 -3.26 -0.02 -18.93
N ALA A 118 -4.37 0.66 -18.62
CA ALA A 118 -4.55 2.09 -18.85
C ALA A 118 -4.98 2.87 -17.60
N GLN A 119 -5.31 2.18 -16.51
CA GLN A 119 -5.81 2.78 -15.28
C GLN A 119 -5.09 2.24 -14.06
N ALA A 120 -4.85 3.13 -13.10
CA ALA A 120 -4.48 2.79 -11.75
C ALA A 120 -5.55 3.28 -10.78
N ARG A 121 -5.89 2.45 -9.81
CA ARG A 121 -6.72 2.82 -8.66
C ARG A 121 -5.88 2.73 -7.39
N VAL A 122 -5.92 3.80 -6.60
CA VAL A 122 -5.23 3.88 -5.31
C VAL A 122 -6.26 4.06 -4.20
N PHE A 123 -6.18 3.25 -3.17
CA PHE A 123 -6.90 3.43 -1.92
C PHE A 123 -5.92 3.82 -0.83
N LEU A 124 -6.23 4.85 -0.05
CA LEU A 124 -5.48 5.26 1.13
C LEU A 124 -6.45 5.47 2.29
N SER A 125 -6.13 4.96 3.48
CA SER A 125 -6.92 5.24 4.69
C SER A 125 -6.06 5.28 5.93
N GLY A 126 -6.36 6.23 6.82
CA GLY A 126 -5.58 6.48 8.03
C GLY A 126 -5.91 7.81 8.67
N ASP A 127 -4.94 8.33 9.44
CA ASP A 127 -4.91 9.70 9.91
C ASP A 127 -4.97 10.69 8.73
N ALA A 128 -5.78 11.75 8.87
CA ALA A 128 -6.07 12.65 7.76
C ALA A 128 -4.81 13.36 7.22
N GLN A 129 -3.96 13.87 8.10
CA GLN A 129 -2.73 14.58 7.73
C GLN A 129 -1.77 13.64 7.00
N THR A 130 -1.63 12.41 7.50
CA THR A 130 -0.71 11.43 6.90
C THR A 130 -1.20 10.92 5.54
N VAL A 131 -2.52 10.73 5.39
CA VAL A 131 -3.13 10.39 4.10
C VAL A 131 -2.93 11.53 3.10
N GLN A 132 -3.11 12.78 3.50
CA GLN A 132 -2.86 13.94 2.64
C GLN A 132 -1.40 14.01 2.16
N ALA A 133 -0.43 13.74 3.05
CA ALA A 133 0.98 13.69 2.67
C ALA A 133 1.25 12.60 1.60
N CYS A 134 0.65 11.41 1.76
CA CYS A 134 0.77 10.34 0.78
C CYS A 134 0.07 10.66 -0.55
N LEU A 135 -1.08 11.33 -0.50
CA LEU A 135 -1.80 11.80 -1.67
C LEU A 135 -0.97 12.83 -2.47
N ALA A 136 -0.34 13.78 -1.80
CA ALA A 136 0.51 14.78 -2.44
C ALA A 136 1.69 14.15 -3.18
N ALA A 137 2.32 13.12 -2.59
CA ALA A 137 3.39 12.36 -3.23
C ALA A 137 2.93 11.62 -4.50
N CYS A 138 1.67 11.21 -4.58
CA CYS A 138 1.10 10.60 -5.78
C CYS A 138 0.86 11.64 -6.90
N ARG A 139 0.39 12.84 -6.55
CA ARG A 139 0.02 13.88 -7.53
C ARG A 139 1.20 14.59 -8.16
N ALA A 140 2.25 14.88 -7.38
CA ALA A 140 3.44 15.62 -7.84
C ALA A 140 4.22 14.93 -8.99
N ARG A 141 3.82 13.73 -9.41
CA ARG A 141 4.50 12.93 -10.44
C ARG A 141 3.57 12.41 -11.55
N CYS A 142 2.29 12.77 -11.53
CA CYS A 142 1.36 12.55 -12.64
C CYS A 142 1.27 13.76 -13.59
N ASP A 143 1.78 14.93 -13.18
CA ASP A 143 1.76 16.18 -13.96
C ASP A 143 3.04 16.39 -14.80
N GLY A 144 3.76 15.31 -15.13
CA GLY A 144 5.05 15.35 -15.85
C GLY A 144 5.02 14.59 -17.16
#